data_AF-A0A7W0Z9V0-F1
#
_entry.id   AF-A0A7W0Z9V0-F1
#
_cell.length_a   1.000
_cell.length_b   1.000
_cell.length_c   1.000
_cell.angle_alpha   90.00
_cell.angle_beta   90.00
_cell.angle_gamma   90.00
#
_symmetry.space_group_name_H-M   'P 1'
#
loop_
_entity.id
_entity.type
_entity.pdbx_description
1 polymer ?
#
loop_
_entity_poly.entity_id
_entity_poly.type
_entity_poly.pdbx_seq_one_letter_code
_entity_poly.pdbx_strand_id
1 'polypeptide(L)'
;MRLVVAGPGTGKTHNFRRVLEGAGGGLALTFIRALMRELDRDLGDLAQVNTFHGYCKRVAHTLGGTDGLSSHFHYFPFLPRLVVEDLKVLGHGGLKPGEIDHLFHVMEDEDEVLRMSLRIGSYYDAVGHTDIVYRVQKHLEANPEAIPEHGSSLSTSIRTSISWTRG
;
A
#
# COMPACT_ATOMS: atom_id res chain seq x y z
N MET A 1 -10.15 16.55 10.01
CA MET A 1 -10.42 15.35 9.18
C MET A 1 -11.79 15.50 8.53
N ARG A 2 -11.89 15.38 7.20
CA ARG A 2 -13.17 15.34 6.48
C ARG A 2 -13.23 14.03 5.71
N LEU A 3 -13.95 13.04 6.24
CA LEU A 3 -14.23 11.79 5.55
C LEU A 3 -15.40 12.04 4.57
N VAL A 4 -15.14 11.90 3.27
CA VAL A 4 -16.17 12.04 2.23
C VAL A 4 -16.54 10.64 1.74
N VAL A 5 -17.55 10.03 2.37
CA VAL A 5 -18.18 8.78 1.90
C VAL A 5 -19.28 9.15 0.92
N ALA A 6 -19.29 8.54 -0.26
CA ALA A 6 -20.29 8.90 -1.25
C ALA A 6 -20.58 7.70 -2.20
N GLY A 7 -21.86 7.32 -2.39
CA GLY A 7 -22.33 6.24 -3.29
C GLY A 7 -22.75 6.68 -4.73
N PRO A 8 -22.73 5.82 -5.76
CA PRO A 8 -22.75 6.20 -7.19
C PRO A 8 -23.75 7.30 -7.60
N GLY A 9 -23.32 8.27 -8.42
CA GLY A 9 -24.20 9.30 -9.05
C GLY A 9 -24.32 10.68 -8.39
N THR A 10 -23.74 10.93 -7.19
CA THR A 10 -24.03 12.17 -6.44
C THR A 10 -23.06 13.36 -6.65
N GLY A 11 -22.42 13.51 -7.82
CA GLY A 11 -21.54 14.68 -8.06
C GLY A 11 -20.27 14.75 -7.20
N LYS A 12 -19.75 13.60 -6.77
CA LYS A 12 -18.62 13.46 -5.82
C LYS A 12 -17.37 14.16 -6.31
N THR A 13 -17.04 13.94 -7.58
CA THR A 13 -15.85 14.49 -8.20
C THR A 13 -15.85 16.01 -8.16
N HIS A 14 -17.01 16.64 -8.36
CA HIS A 14 -17.18 18.08 -8.24
C HIS A 14 -16.96 18.58 -6.79
N ASN A 15 -17.49 17.87 -5.80
CA ASN A 15 -17.26 18.21 -4.39
C ASN A 15 -15.80 17.98 -3.96
N PHE A 16 -15.16 16.89 -4.42
CA PHE A 16 -13.75 16.61 -4.18
C PHE A 16 -12.86 17.69 -4.79
N ARG A 17 -13.12 18.09 -6.04
CA ARG A 17 -12.43 19.19 -6.72
C ARG A 17 -12.50 20.48 -5.90
N ARG A 18 -13.70 20.92 -5.47
CA ARG A 18 -13.87 22.13 -4.65
C ARG A 18 -13.12 22.08 -3.30
N VAL A 19 -13.07 20.91 -2.68
CA VAL A 19 -12.32 20.71 -1.43
C VAL A 19 -10.82 20.82 -1.68
N LEU A 20 -10.31 20.22 -2.76
CA LEU A 20 -8.89 20.27 -3.14
C LEU A 20 -8.47 21.70 -3.53
N GLU A 21 -9.29 22.42 -4.30
CA GLU A 21 -9.06 23.83 -4.65
C GLU A 21 -8.93 24.71 -3.40
N GLY A 22 -9.84 24.54 -2.43
CA GLY A 22 -9.78 25.26 -1.15
C GLY A 22 -8.62 24.85 -0.24
N ALA A 23 -8.00 23.69 -0.48
CA ALA A 23 -6.85 23.18 0.28
C ALA A 23 -5.50 23.45 -0.39
N GLY A 24 -5.47 24.00 -1.63
CA GLY A 24 -4.24 24.16 -2.40
C GLY A 24 -3.70 22.86 -3.00
N GLY A 25 -4.54 21.82 -3.06
CA GLY A 25 -4.24 20.52 -3.66
C GLY A 25 -4.40 19.33 -2.72
N GLY A 26 -3.94 18.14 -3.13
CA GLY A 26 -3.99 16.95 -2.27
C GLY A 26 -3.54 15.64 -2.91
N LEU A 27 -3.84 14.52 -2.23
CA LEU A 27 -3.55 13.16 -2.68
C LEU A 27 -4.87 12.40 -2.87
N ALA A 28 -5.08 11.83 -4.05
CA ALA A 28 -6.21 10.97 -4.35
C ALA A 28 -5.75 9.53 -4.53
N LEU A 29 -6.30 8.62 -3.72
CA LEU A 29 -5.94 7.21 -3.73
C LEU A 29 -7.12 6.35 -4.16
N THR A 30 -6.84 5.34 -4.97
CA THR A 30 -7.83 4.33 -5.38
C THR A 30 -7.24 2.93 -5.29
N PHE A 31 -8.10 1.92 -5.18
CA PHE A 31 -7.67 0.52 -5.23
C PHE A 31 -7.72 -0.05 -6.65
N ILE A 32 -8.46 0.58 -7.58
CA ILE A 32 -8.73 0.05 -8.92
C ILE A 32 -8.03 0.90 -9.98
N ARG A 33 -7.24 0.27 -10.85
CA ARG A 33 -6.52 0.97 -11.94
C ARG A 33 -7.43 1.68 -12.94
N ALA A 34 -8.60 1.11 -13.23
CA ALA A 34 -9.59 1.74 -14.11
C ALA A 34 -10.06 3.09 -13.55
N LEU A 35 -10.40 3.11 -12.25
CA LEU A 35 -10.80 4.34 -11.54
C LEU A 35 -9.67 5.36 -11.43
N MET A 36 -8.41 4.90 -11.42
CA MET A 36 -7.26 5.81 -11.37
C MET A 36 -7.24 6.76 -12.56
N ARG A 37 -7.47 6.25 -13.78
CA ARG A 37 -7.46 7.09 -15.00
C ARG A 37 -8.60 8.11 -15.01
N GLU A 38 -9.75 7.73 -14.49
CA GLU A 38 -10.90 8.62 -14.37
C GLU A 38 -10.63 9.73 -13.33
N LEU A 39 -10.12 9.36 -12.16
CA LEU A 39 -9.73 10.33 -11.13
C LEU A 39 -8.61 11.26 -11.60
N ASP A 40 -7.63 10.74 -12.35
CA ASP A 40 -6.51 11.53 -12.87
C ASP A 40 -6.98 12.55 -13.92
N ARG A 41 -7.88 12.13 -14.83
CA ARG A 41 -8.52 13.07 -15.77
C ARG A 41 -9.29 14.17 -15.03
N ASP A 42 -9.98 13.80 -13.96
CA ASP A 42 -10.92 14.70 -13.31
C ASP A 42 -10.29 15.55 -12.17
N LEU A 43 -9.13 15.19 -11.64
CA LEU A 43 -8.49 15.83 -10.48
C LEU A 43 -6.96 15.98 -10.60
N GLY A 44 -6.32 15.50 -11.67
CA GLY A 44 -4.85 15.45 -11.79
C GLY A 44 -4.17 16.82 -11.80
N ASP A 45 -4.90 17.89 -12.12
CA ASP A 45 -4.46 19.28 -12.04
C ASP A 45 -4.42 19.82 -10.59
N LEU A 46 -5.12 19.15 -9.67
CA LEU A 46 -5.28 19.57 -8.27
C LEU A 46 -4.70 18.57 -7.28
N ALA A 47 -4.63 17.29 -7.64
CA ALA A 47 -4.22 16.24 -6.74
C ALA A 47 -3.36 15.20 -7.43
N GLN A 48 -2.42 14.65 -6.68
CA GLN A 48 -1.65 13.52 -7.15
C GLN A 48 -2.51 12.26 -7.08
N VAL A 49 -2.82 11.66 -8.22
CA VAL A 49 -3.69 10.47 -8.29
C VAL A 49 -2.86 9.20 -8.39
N ASN A 50 -3.05 8.27 -7.47
CA ASN A 50 -2.34 6.98 -7.49
C ASN A 50 -3.26 5.83 -7.09
N THR A 51 -2.88 4.61 -7.51
CA THR A 51 -3.37 3.44 -6.77
C THR A 51 -2.72 3.40 -5.39
N PHE A 52 -3.36 2.81 -4.39
CA PHE A 52 -2.77 2.68 -3.06
C PHE A 52 -1.40 1.96 -3.09
N HIS A 53 -1.31 0.85 -3.83
CA HIS A 53 -0.05 0.16 -4.09
C HIS A 53 1.01 1.05 -4.77
N GLY A 54 0.60 1.84 -5.76
CA GLY A 54 1.50 2.76 -6.46
C GLY A 54 2.02 3.88 -5.55
N TYR A 55 1.15 4.35 -4.65
CA TYR A 55 1.52 5.29 -3.60
C TYR A 55 2.56 4.68 -2.65
N CYS A 56 2.29 3.49 -2.09
CA CYS A 56 3.23 2.81 -1.19
C CYS A 56 4.57 2.55 -1.88
N LYS A 57 4.57 2.07 -3.13
CA LYS A 57 5.80 1.91 -3.92
C LYS A 57 6.59 3.22 -4.01
N ARG A 58 5.93 4.33 -4.34
CA ARG A 58 6.59 5.63 -4.44
C ARG A 58 7.17 6.07 -3.09
N VAL A 59 6.38 5.96 -2.01
CA VAL A 59 6.85 6.29 -0.66
C VAL A 59 8.09 5.49 -0.31
N ALA A 60 8.07 4.17 -0.52
CA ALA A 60 9.24 3.33 -0.25
C ALA A 60 10.49 3.78 -1.02
N HIS A 61 10.38 4.14 -2.30
CA HIS A 61 11.53 4.68 -3.04
C HIS A 61 11.98 6.06 -2.52
N THR A 62 11.05 6.94 -2.14
CA THR A 62 11.38 8.26 -1.56
C THR A 62 12.12 8.13 -0.23
N LEU A 63 11.80 7.11 0.56
CA LEU A 63 12.50 6.79 1.81
C LEU A 63 13.87 6.15 1.58
N GLY A 64 14.27 5.89 0.33
CA GLY A 64 15.51 5.20 -0.01
C GLY A 64 15.44 3.68 0.17
N GLY A 65 14.24 3.12 0.26
CA GLY A 65 13.98 1.72 0.63
C GLY A 65 13.03 1.62 1.81
N THR A 66 12.77 0.39 2.25
CA THR A 66 12.15 0.10 3.55
C THR A 66 12.95 -1.04 4.21
N ASP A 67 12.55 -1.55 5.36
CA ASP A 67 13.34 -2.55 6.09
C ASP A 67 13.76 -3.72 5.18
N GLY A 68 15.07 -3.98 5.13
CA GLY A 68 15.72 -4.98 4.29
C GLY A 68 15.62 -4.77 2.77
N LEU A 69 15.27 -3.59 2.27
CA LEU A 69 15.20 -3.28 0.83
C LEU A 69 16.09 -2.10 0.46
N SER A 70 16.70 -2.17 -0.71
CA SER A 70 17.49 -1.07 -1.26
C SER A 70 16.60 0.05 -1.82
N SER A 71 17.18 1.19 -2.20
CA SER A 71 16.45 2.25 -2.93
C SER A 71 16.03 1.85 -4.35
N HIS A 72 16.56 0.74 -4.88
CA HIS A 72 16.38 0.27 -6.25
C HIS A 72 15.60 -1.05 -6.33
N PHE A 73 14.92 -1.45 -5.26
CA PHE A 73 14.19 -2.72 -5.18
C PHE A 73 13.26 -2.95 -6.39
N HIS A 74 13.08 -4.22 -6.73
CA HIS A 74 12.22 -4.65 -7.82
C HIS A 74 10.76 -4.76 -7.39
N TYR A 75 9.87 -4.14 -8.16
CA TYR A 75 8.44 -4.36 -8.00
C TYR A 75 8.02 -5.60 -8.79
N PHE A 76 7.76 -6.70 -8.10
CA PHE A 76 7.43 -7.99 -8.70
C PHE A 76 6.11 -8.55 -8.12
N PRO A 77 4.96 -8.28 -8.78
CA PRO A 77 3.63 -8.73 -8.33
C PRO A 77 3.50 -10.22 -8.02
N PHE A 78 4.31 -11.06 -8.66
CA PHE A 78 4.28 -12.52 -8.48
C PHE A 78 5.24 -13.01 -7.40
N LEU A 79 5.83 -12.12 -6.59
CA LEU A 79 6.72 -12.48 -5.48
C LEU A 79 6.11 -13.53 -4.54
N PRO A 80 4.80 -13.48 -4.17
CA PRO A 80 4.19 -14.54 -3.37
C PRO A 80 4.35 -15.96 -3.94
N ARG A 81 4.47 -16.11 -5.27
CA ARG A 81 4.75 -17.42 -5.90
C ARG A 81 6.17 -17.89 -5.63
N LEU A 82 7.15 -17.00 -5.76
CA LEU A 82 8.55 -17.31 -5.44
C LEU A 82 8.72 -17.64 -3.96
N VAL A 83 8.08 -16.87 -3.09
CA VAL A 83 8.08 -17.10 -1.64
C VAL A 83 7.57 -18.50 -1.31
N VAL A 84 6.46 -18.93 -1.92
CA VAL A 84 5.92 -20.29 -1.70
C VAL A 84 6.90 -21.38 -2.15
N GLU A 85 7.54 -21.23 -3.30
CA GLU A 85 8.52 -22.22 -3.78
C GLU A 85 9.75 -22.29 -2.86
N ASP A 86 10.25 -21.15 -2.39
CA ASP A 86 11.39 -21.09 -1.47
C ASP A 86 11.02 -21.68 -0.11
N LEU A 87 9.84 -21.33 0.43
CA LEU A 87 9.33 -21.88 1.69
C LEU A 87 9.17 -23.40 1.63
N LYS A 88 8.72 -23.95 0.50
CA LYS A 88 8.63 -25.39 0.28
C LYS A 88 9.99 -26.07 0.38
N VAL A 89 11.04 -25.46 -0.17
CA VAL A 89 12.42 -25.97 -0.05
C VAL A 89 12.91 -25.90 1.41
N LEU A 90 12.48 -24.88 2.15
CA LEU A 90 12.80 -24.69 3.57
C LEU A 90 11.96 -25.54 4.53
N GLY A 91 11.11 -26.45 4.02
CA GLY A 91 10.31 -27.37 4.83
C GLY A 91 8.89 -26.87 5.17
N HIS A 92 8.51 -25.69 4.70
CA HIS A 92 7.17 -25.11 4.86
C HIS A 92 6.32 -25.35 3.60
N GLY A 93 5.98 -26.62 3.35
CA GLY A 93 5.18 -27.03 2.20
C GLY A 93 3.67 -26.78 2.37
N GLY A 94 2.93 -26.80 1.26
CA GLY A 94 1.46 -26.75 1.26
C GLY A 94 0.84 -25.35 1.19
N LEU A 95 1.65 -24.30 1.34
CA LEU A 95 1.22 -22.91 1.22
C LEU A 95 0.90 -22.54 -0.23
N LYS A 96 -0.05 -21.63 -0.41
CA LYS A 96 -0.43 -21.03 -1.68
C LYS A 96 -0.09 -19.54 -1.68
N PRO A 97 0.13 -18.92 -2.86
CA PRO A 97 0.47 -17.50 -2.95
C PRO A 97 -0.55 -16.58 -2.24
N GLY A 98 -1.84 -16.90 -2.30
CA GLY A 98 -2.88 -16.14 -1.62
C GLY A 98 -2.83 -16.22 -0.09
N GLU A 99 -2.22 -17.27 0.47
CA GLU A 99 -1.99 -17.37 1.92
C GLU A 99 -0.87 -16.43 2.35
N ILE A 100 0.18 -16.29 1.53
CA ILE A 100 1.23 -15.28 1.75
C ILE A 100 0.64 -13.86 1.73
N ASP A 101 -0.19 -13.56 0.73
CA ASP A 101 -0.90 -12.27 0.66
C ASP A 101 -1.80 -12.05 1.88
N HIS A 102 -2.45 -13.11 2.38
CA HIS A 102 -3.28 -13.03 3.58
C HIS A 102 -2.46 -12.67 4.83
N LEU A 103 -1.29 -13.28 5.03
CA LEU A 103 -0.42 -12.99 6.17
C LEU A 103 -0.05 -11.50 6.25
N PHE A 104 0.26 -10.87 5.11
CA PHE A 104 0.53 -9.43 5.05
C PHE A 104 -0.68 -8.56 5.40
N HIS A 105 -1.91 -9.04 5.21
CA HIS A 105 -3.13 -8.32 5.60
C HIS A 105 -3.46 -8.47 7.09
N VAL A 106 -3.20 -9.63 7.69
CA VAL A 106 -3.46 -9.87 9.11
C VAL A 106 -2.43 -9.16 9.99
N MET A 107 -1.20 -9.02 9.50
CA MET A 107 -0.11 -8.30 10.17
C MET A 107 0.25 -8.85 11.56
N GLU A 108 0.20 -10.17 11.72
CA GLU A 108 0.72 -10.84 12.91
C GLU A 108 2.24 -10.91 12.82
N ASP A 109 2.93 -9.91 13.37
CA ASP A 109 4.38 -9.73 13.25
C ASP A 109 5.20 -10.92 13.81
N GLU A 110 4.61 -11.70 14.70
CA GLU A 110 5.21 -12.90 15.27
C GLU A 110 5.02 -14.15 14.40
N ASP A 111 4.26 -14.08 13.31
CA ASP A 111 4.10 -15.21 12.40
C ASP A 111 5.44 -15.54 11.71
N GLU A 112 5.87 -16.80 11.81
CA GLU A 112 7.14 -17.26 11.26
C GLU A 112 7.17 -17.17 9.74
N VAL A 113 6.06 -17.53 9.08
CA VAL A 113 5.94 -17.53 7.62
C VAL A 113 5.96 -16.11 7.08
N LEU A 114 5.33 -15.15 7.75
CA LEU A 114 5.40 -13.73 7.43
C LEU A 114 6.85 -13.23 7.52
N ARG A 115 7.55 -13.53 8.62
CA ARG A 115 8.95 -13.15 8.81
C ARG A 115 9.87 -13.77 7.76
N MET A 116 9.65 -15.03 7.40
CA MET A 116 10.38 -15.69 6.30
C MET A 116 10.08 -15.05 4.95
N SER A 117 8.80 -14.74 4.67
CA SER A 117 8.37 -14.07 3.45
C SER A 117 9.06 -12.72 3.27
N LEU A 118 9.14 -11.93 4.35
CA LEU A 118 9.85 -10.66 4.37
C LEU A 118 11.35 -10.83 4.06
N ARG A 119 12.00 -11.83 4.68
CA ARG A 119 13.42 -12.15 4.44
C ARG A 119 13.68 -12.58 2.99
N ILE A 120 12.80 -13.38 2.41
CA ILE A 120 12.89 -13.80 1.00
C ILE A 120 12.74 -12.59 0.07
N GLY A 121 11.77 -11.71 0.33
CA GLY A 121 11.62 -10.45 -0.42
C GLY A 121 12.88 -9.58 -0.36
N SER A 122 13.47 -9.45 0.84
CA SER A 122 14.74 -8.75 1.04
C SER A 122 15.92 -9.42 0.34
N TYR A 123 15.98 -10.74 0.32
CA TYR A 123 17.02 -11.50 -0.39
C TYR A 123 17.00 -11.24 -1.90
N TYR A 124 15.82 -11.19 -2.52
CA TYR A 124 15.67 -10.84 -3.93
C TYR A 124 15.68 -9.34 -4.21
N ASP A 125 15.81 -8.50 -3.17
CA ASP A 125 15.59 -7.06 -3.21
C ASP A 125 14.31 -6.71 -4.00
N ALA A 126 13.21 -7.38 -3.67
CA ALA A 126 11.95 -7.32 -4.41
C ALA A 126 10.72 -7.30 -3.49
N VAL A 127 9.64 -6.70 -3.99
CA VAL A 127 8.35 -6.61 -3.29
C VAL A 127 7.17 -7.03 -4.15
N GLY A 128 6.19 -7.65 -3.50
CA GLY A 128 4.86 -7.91 -4.04
C GLY A 128 3.89 -6.73 -3.83
N HIS A 129 2.64 -6.93 -4.20
CA HIS A 129 1.57 -5.93 -3.98
C HIS A 129 1.29 -5.70 -2.49
N THR A 130 1.06 -6.77 -1.73
CA THR A 130 0.67 -6.72 -0.32
C THR A 130 1.87 -6.39 0.57
N ASP A 131 3.02 -7.00 0.28
CA ASP A 131 4.30 -6.77 0.97
C ASP A 131 4.71 -5.29 1.01
N ILE A 132 4.66 -4.57 -0.12
CA ILE A 132 5.06 -3.14 -0.13
C ILE A 132 4.16 -2.28 0.76
N VAL A 133 2.88 -2.63 0.89
CA VAL A 133 1.94 -1.94 1.77
C VAL A 133 2.34 -2.19 3.23
N TYR A 134 2.56 -3.45 3.58
CA TYR A 134 3.00 -3.86 4.91
C TYR A 134 4.28 -3.11 5.33
N ARG A 135 5.33 -3.14 4.49
CA ARG A 135 6.62 -2.50 4.82
C ARG A 135 6.51 -1.00 4.99
N VAL A 136 5.75 -0.32 4.12
CA VAL A 136 5.54 1.13 4.24
C VAL A 136 4.74 1.46 5.50
N GLN A 137 3.70 0.68 5.81
CA GLN A 137 2.93 0.88 7.04
C GLN A 137 3.82 0.75 8.26
N LYS A 138 4.60 -0.34 8.37
CA LYS A 138 5.52 -0.55 9.49
C LYS A 138 6.56 0.55 9.61
N HIS A 139 7.12 0.99 8.48
CA HIS A 139 8.09 2.08 8.48
C HIS A 139 7.48 3.39 9.00
N LEU A 140 6.28 3.76 8.55
CA LEU A 140 5.61 4.99 8.99
C LEU A 140 5.06 4.91 10.43
N GLU A 141 4.68 3.71 10.90
CA GLU A 141 4.31 3.48 12.30
C GLU A 141 5.51 3.69 13.23
N ALA A 142 6.70 3.26 12.80
CA ALA A 142 7.95 3.45 13.54
C ALA A 142 8.54 4.86 13.40
N ASN A 143 8.29 5.56 12.29
CA ASN A 143 8.84 6.88 11.96
C ASN A 143 7.71 7.84 11.52
N PRO A 144 6.86 8.33 12.44
CA PRO A 144 5.73 9.20 12.09
C PRO A 144 6.12 10.51 11.37
N GLU A 145 7.34 11.00 11.61
CA GLU A 145 7.93 12.17 10.94
C GLU A 145 8.25 11.93 9.46
N ALA A 146 8.37 10.66 9.04
CA ALA A 146 8.60 10.30 7.65
C ALA A 146 7.32 10.29 6.80
N ILE A 147 6.16 10.56 7.42
CA ILE A 147 4.89 10.70 6.71
C ILE A 147 4.97 11.94 5.79
N PRO A 148 4.85 11.78 4.46
CA PRO A 148 4.92 12.91 3.54
C PRO A 148 3.89 14.00 3.91
N GLU A 149 4.18 15.28 3.67
CA GLU A 149 3.33 16.40 4.11
C GLU A 149 1.89 16.35 3.55
N HIS A 150 1.69 15.74 2.37
CA HIS A 150 0.36 15.46 1.82
C HIS A 150 -0.36 14.26 2.48
N GLY A 151 0.28 13.62 3.46
CA GLY A 151 -0.04 12.32 4.03
C GLY A 151 -0.34 12.32 5.53
N SER A 152 -0.46 13.47 6.18
CA SER A 152 -0.95 13.57 7.56
C SER A 152 -2.37 12.95 7.76
N SER A 153 -3.08 12.63 6.67
CA SER A 153 -4.34 11.87 6.68
C SER A 153 -4.19 10.33 6.48
N LEU A 154 -3.01 9.80 6.14
CA LEU A 154 -2.79 8.39 5.79
C LEU A 154 -2.64 7.44 6.98
N SER A 155 -2.02 7.92 8.06
CA SER A 155 -1.85 7.14 9.30
C SER A 155 -3.20 6.62 9.85
N THR A 156 -4.27 7.42 9.70
CA THR A 156 -5.62 7.02 10.10
C THR A 156 -6.28 6.11 9.07
N SER A 157 -6.14 6.38 7.76
CA SER A 157 -6.79 5.57 6.70
C SER A 157 -6.27 4.13 6.62
N ILE A 158 -4.99 3.89 6.92
CA ILE A 158 -4.43 2.54 6.98
C ILE A 158 -5.09 1.73 8.12
N ARG A 159 -5.36 2.37 9.27
CA ARG A 159 -6.10 1.74 10.37
C ARG A 159 -7.57 1.47 10.03
N THR A 160 -8.24 2.32 9.25
CA THR A 160 -9.67 2.16 8.92
C THR A 160 -9.97 1.20 7.76
N SER A 161 -9.01 0.95 6.87
CA SER A 161 -9.18 -0.05 5.80
C SER A 161 -9.14 -1.49 6.33
N ILE A 162 -8.48 -1.73 7.46
CA ILE A 162 -8.36 -3.04 8.12
C ILE A 162 -9.65 -3.39 8.91
N SER A 163 -10.44 -2.41 9.34
CA SER A 163 -11.70 -2.68 10.05
C SER A 163 -12.84 -3.15 9.14
N TRP A 164 -12.68 -3.14 7.81
CA TRP A 164 -13.68 -3.62 6.84
C TRP A 164 -13.50 -5.08 6.42
N THR A 165 -12.44 -5.77 6.87
CA THR A 165 -12.22 -7.21 6.65
C THR A 165 -12.44 -8.06 7.91
N ARG A 166 -12.87 -7.45 9.02
CA ARG A 166 -13.33 -8.12 10.25
C ARG A 166 -14.83 -7.94 10.48
N GLY A 167 -15.63 -8.26 9.46
CA GLY A 167 -17.09 -8.36 9.52
C GLY A 167 -17.55 -9.65 8.86
#